data_AF-A0A1Z8QFE2-F1
#
_entry.id   AF-A0A1Z8QFE2-F1
#
_cell.length_a   1.000
_cell.length_b   1.000
_cell.length_c   1.000
_cell.angle_alpha   90.00
_cell.angle_beta   90.00
_cell.angle_gamma   90.00
#
_symmetry.space_group_name_H-M   'P 1'
#
loop_
_entity.id
_entity.type
_entity.pdbx_description
1 polymer ?
#
loop_
_entity_poly.entity_id
_entity_poly.type
_entity_poly.pdbx_seq_one_letter_code
_entity_poly.pdbx_strand_id
1 'polypeptide(L)'
;MSFDLTNKNIQDTFQNLLQQTGSTGEVYDLEGNQVTDLNIATISSSAVNTSVVDIPNGSDQAGNKLHSRSGTLYFGDTNLETGGSGLSNVVEDTTPQLGGNLDLNSQTINGSGNINYSGSIEINTSNATDDFFLLKSGSLNSLKVNNQGVLQLGAFSFTPTAVKGGMYYDDDDDEFYAGKQN
;
A
#
# COMPACT_ATOMS: atom_id res chain seq x y z
N MET A 1 35.74 54.97 -37.30
CA MET A 1 34.49 55.26 -36.57
C MET A 1 34.65 54.70 -35.17
N SER A 2 34.60 55.56 -34.15
CA SER A 2 34.57 55.13 -32.76
C SER A 2 33.12 54.89 -32.40
N PHE A 3 32.76 53.69 -31.97
CA PHE A 3 31.46 53.46 -31.37
C PHE A 3 31.51 54.00 -29.94
N ASP A 4 30.60 54.91 -29.62
CA ASP A 4 30.42 55.39 -28.25
C ASP A 4 29.68 54.29 -27.48
N LEU A 5 30.42 53.61 -26.60
CA LEU A 5 29.93 52.50 -25.80
C LEU A 5 29.52 52.94 -24.39
N THR A 6 29.16 54.22 -24.20
CA THR A 6 28.55 54.65 -22.94
C THR A 6 27.17 54.00 -22.79
N ASN A 7 26.87 53.50 -21.58
CA ASN A 7 25.65 52.71 -21.30
C ASN A 7 24.36 53.40 -21.77
N LYS A 8 24.31 54.73 -21.69
CA LYS A 8 23.15 55.54 -22.10
C LYS A 8 22.84 55.44 -23.60
N ASN A 9 23.87 55.48 -24.47
CA ASN A 9 23.69 55.39 -25.91
C ASN A 9 23.43 53.94 -26.38
N ILE A 10 23.92 52.94 -25.62
CA ILE A 10 23.65 51.52 -25.87
C ILE A 10 22.20 51.16 -25.54
N GLN A 11 21.66 51.67 -24.43
CA GLN A 11 20.26 51.48 -24.04
C GLN A 11 19.32 51.90 -25.17
N ASP A 12 19.40 53.17 -25.60
CA ASP A 12 18.56 53.73 -26.66
C ASP A 12 18.62 52.92 -27.98
N THR A 13 19.72 52.23 -28.22
CA THR A 13 19.94 51.44 -29.44
C THR A 13 19.48 49.98 -29.31
N PHE A 14 19.50 49.38 -28.11
CA PHE A 14 19.37 47.93 -27.90
C PHE A 14 18.35 47.57 -26.81
N GLN A 15 17.08 47.90 -27.03
CA GLN A 15 16.01 47.89 -26.02
C GLN A 15 15.59 46.53 -25.40
N ASN A 16 16.31 45.42 -25.60
CA ASN A 16 15.95 44.11 -25.02
C ASN A 16 17.19 43.24 -24.73
N LEU A 17 18.37 43.85 -24.60
CA LEU A 17 19.58 43.10 -24.31
C LEU A 17 19.71 42.87 -22.82
N LEU A 18 19.83 41.60 -22.46
CA LEU A 18 20.26 41.16 -21.15
C LEU A 18 21.70 40.69 -21.26
N GLN A 19 22.52 41.05 -20.28
CA GLN A 19 23.93 40.70 -20.26
C GLN A 19 24.20 39.75 -19.09
N GLN A 20 24.75 38.58 -19.39
CA GLN A 20 25.38 37.76 -18.36
C GLN A 20 26.77 38.35 -18.10
N THR A 21 26.99 38.84 -16.89
CA THR A 21 28.30 39.38 -16.50
C THR A 21 28.84 38.62 -15.29
N GLY A 22 30.16 38.43 -15.22
CA GLY A 22 30.80 37.67 -14.13
C GLY A 22 30.72 36.14 -14.28
N SER A 23 31.37 35.44 -13.33
CA SER A 23 31.48 33.97 -13.32
C SER A 23 30.34 33.25 -12.60
N THR A 24 29.41 33.99 -12.00
CA THR A 24 28.31 33.49 -11.16
C THR A 24 27.00 33.27 -11.92
N GLY A 25 26.93 33.66 -13.20
CA GLY A 25 25.76 33.44 -14.04
C GLY A 25 24.62 34.46 -13.87
N GLU A 26 24.86 35.53 -13.13
CA GLU A 26 23.87 36.59 -12.90
C GLU A 26 23.64 37.41 -14.18
N VAL A 27 22.36 37.76 -14.41
CA VAL A 27 21.92 38.53 -15.58
C VAL A 27 21.63 39.96 -15.15
N TYR A 28 22.11 40.93 -15.92
CA TYR A 28 21.94 42.36 -15.68
C TYR A 28 21.27 43.02 -16.89
N ASP A 29 20.52 44.08 -16.63
CA ASP A 29 20.04 44.98 -17.67
C ASP A 29 21.17 45.92 -18.16
N LEU A 30 20.87 46.76 -19.15
CA LEU A 30 21.84 47.71 -19.70
C LEU A 30 22.17 48.89 -18.75
N GLU A 31 21.36 49.10 -17.73
CA GLU A 31 21.61 50.08 -16.67
C GLU A 31 22.53 49.51 -15.58
N GLY A 32 22.80 48.20 -15.61
CA GLY A 32 23.63 47.49 -14.63
C GLY A 32 22.85 47.02 -13.40
N ASN A 33 21.51 47.05 -13.44
CA ASN A 33 20.69 46.47 -12.39
C ASN A 33 20.63 44.95 -12.57
N GLN A 34 20.73 44.21 -11.47
CA GLN A 34 20.56 42.76 -11.51
C GLN A 34 19.09 42.41 -11.81
N VAL A 35 18.89 41.51 -12.76
CA VAL A 35 17.57 40.95 -13.07
C VAL A 35 17.30 39.78 -12.14
N THR A 36 16.39 39.97 -11.19
CA THR A 36 16.02 38.95 -10.20
C THR A 36 14.94 38.00 -10.70
N ASP A 37 14.12 38.45 -11.65
CA ASP A 37 13.00 37.70 -12.19
C ASP A 37 12.96 37.81 -13.72
N LEU A 38 12.84 36.66 -14.40
CA LEU A 38 12.65 36.58 -15.85
C LEU A 38 11.33 35.85 -16.16
N ASN A 39 10.37 36.56 -16.77
CA ASN A 39 9.16 35.94 -17.28
C ASN A 39 9.41 35.45 -18.71
N ILE A 40 9.48 34.13 -18.89
CA ILE A 40 9.62 33.51 -20.21
C ILE A 40 8.33 32.73 -20.51
N ALA A 41 7.55 33.23 -21.46
CA ALA A 41 6.26 32.63 -21.82
C ALA A 41 6.37 31.20 -22.38
N THR A 42 7.48 30.88 -23.07
CA THR A 42 7.76 29.53 -23.57
C THR A 42 9.27 29.30 -23.62
N ILE A 43 9.72 28.22 -23.02
CA ILE A 43 11.11 27.75 -23.08
C ILE A 43 11.14 26.54 -24.04
N SER A 44 11.79 26.67 -25.21
CA SER A 44 11.97 25.54 -26.12
C SER A 44 13.15 24.68 -25.67
N SER A 45 13.05 23.36 -25.82
CA SER A 45 14.09 22.39 -25.41
C SER A 45 15.45 22.58 -26.11
N SER A 46 15.50 23.32 -27.21
CA SER A 46 16.74 23.67 -27.91
C SER A 46 17.51 24.84 -27.28
N ALA A 47 16.86 25.64 -26.42
CA ALA A 47 17.46 26.79 -25.75
C ALA A 47 18.10 26.43 -24.39
N VAL A 48 17.87 25.21 -23.89
CA VAL A 48 18.36 24.76 -22.58
C VAL A 48 19.08 23.43 -22.74
N ASN A 49 20.30 23.37 -22.25
CA ASN A 49 21.19 22.20 -22.25
C ASN A 49 21.05 21.35 -20.97
N THR A 50 20.13 21.74 -20.07
CA THR A 50 19.71 21.03 -18.85
C THR A 50 18.18 21.03 -18.75
N SER A 51 17.63 20.27 -17.80
CA SER A 51 16.19 20.18 -17.53
C SER A 51 15.56 21.58 -17.39
N VAL A 52 14.44 21.84 -18.08
CA VAL A 52 13.70 23.12 -18.04
C VAL A 52 13.17 23.46 -16.63
N VAL A 53 13.16 22.48 -15.73
CA VAL A 53 12.81 22.64 -14.31
C VAL A 53 13.95 22.06 -13.48
N ASP A 54 14.75 22.93 -12.87
CA ASP A 54 15.70 22.52 -11.83
C ASP A 54 14.92 22.20 -10.55
N ILE A 55 14.84 20.92 -10.22
CA ILE A 55 14.24 20.43 -8.99
C ILE A 55 15.34 20.38 -7.93
N PRO A 56 15.30 21.21 -6.87
CA PRO A 56 16.34 21.24 -5.86
C PRO A 56 16.51 19.86 -5.21
N ASN A 57 17.75 19.39 -5.06
CA ASN A 57 18.05 18.16 -4.35
C ASN A 57 18.48 18.49 -2.91
N GLY A 58 17.67 18.13 -1.91
CA GLY A 58 17.95 18.45 -0.52
C GLY A 58 16.89 17.90 0.43
N SER A 59 17.30 17.51 1.64
CA SER A 59 16.41 16.97 2.68
C SER A 59 15.69 18.04 3.51
N ASP A 60 16.12 19.30 3.42
CA ASP A 60 15.70 20.37 4.34
C ASP A 60 14.83 21.41 3.62
N GLN A 61 13.83 20.95 2.88
CA GLN A 61 12.97 21.83 2.10
C GLN A 61 11.80 22.36 2.93
N ALA A 62 11.84 23.65 3.25
CA ALA A 62 10.76 24.31 3.97
C ALA A 62 9.50 24.46 3.10
N GLY A 63 8.37 24.00 3.62
CA GLY A 63 7.05 24.09 2.99
C GLY A 63 6.80 23.04 1.91
N ASN A 64 5.65 23.15 1.26
CA ASN A 64 5.21 22.21 0.23
C ASN A 64 5.86 22.53 -1.11
N LYS A 65 7.09 22.05 -1.33
CA LYS A 65 7.87 22.24 -2.56
C LYS A 65 8.11 20.91 -3.27
N LEU A 66 8.12 20.95 -4.61
CA LEU A 66 8.63 19.87 -5.43
C LEU A 66 10.16 19.84 -5.31
N HIS A 67 10.71 18.73 -4.83
CA HIS A 67 12.15 18.55 -4.67
C HIS A 67 12.54 17.09 -4.89
N SER A 68 13.84 16.83 -5.05
CA SER A 68 14.36 15.46 -5.03
C SER A 68 15.16 15.21 -3.75
N ARG A 69 15.14 13.97 -3.28
CA ARG A 69 16.09 13.47 -2.27
C ARG A 69 16.75 12.23 -2.83
N SER A 70 18.02 12.36 -3.19
CA SER A 70 18.82 11.25 -3.72
C SER A 70 18.20 10.56 -4.95
N GLY A 71 17.53 11.32 -5.82
CA GLY A 71 16.92 10.81 -7.05
C GLY A 71 15.43 10.48 -6.95
N THR A 72 14.87 10.39 -5.75
CA THR A 72 13.43 10.22 -5.55
C THR A 72 12.72 11.56 -5.51
N LEU A 73 11.55 11.67 -6.13
CA LEU A 73 10.75 12.90 -6.17
C LEU A 73 9.82 13.06 -4.95
N TYR A 74 9.74 14.27 -4.39
CA TYR A 74 8.97 14.60 -3.19
C TYR A 74 8.14 15.89 -3.35
N PHE A 75 6.99 15.95 -2.70
CA PHE A 75 6.24 17.20 -2.45
C PHE A 75 6.09 17.43 -0.94
N GLY A 76 6.81 18.40 -0.39
CA GLY A 76 7.07 18.40 1.06
C GLY A 76 7.71 17.06 1.45
N ASP A 77 7.33 16.46 2.57
CA ASP A 77 7.90 15.16 3.00
C ASP A 77 7.33 13.93 2.27
N THR A 78 6.37 14.11 1.36
CA THR A 78 5.69 12.98 0.70
C THR A 78 6.49 12.47 -0.48
N ASN A 79 6.95 11.21 -0.41
CA ASN A 79 7.52 10.49 -1.55
C ASN A 79 6.43 10.27 -2.61
N LEU A 80 6.64 10.84 -3.79
CA LEU A 80 5.69 10.78 -4.91
C LEU A 80 5.84 9.51 -5.76
N GLU A 81 6.96 8.80 -5.64
CA GLU A 81 7.20 7.54 -6.37
C GLU A 81 6.50 6.36 -5.71
N THR A 82 6.39 6.37 -4.38
CA THR A 82 5.77 5.28 -3.60
C THR A 82 4.34 5.57 -3.15
N GLY A 83 3.74 6.68 -3.59
CA GLY A 83 2.29 6.88 -3.48
C GLY A 83 1.73 7.18 -2.09
N GLY A 84 2.49 7.86 -1.22
CA GLY A 84 2.00 8.38 0.06
C GLY A 84 2.00 7.41 1.25
N SER A 85 1.67 7.93 2.44
CA SER A 85 1.82 7.28 3.76
C SER A 85 0.81 6.15 4.09
N GLY A 86 0.25 5.49 3.09
CA GLY A 86 -0.65 4.34 3.29
C GLY A 86 0.10 3.07 3.69
N LEU A 87 -0.64 2.02 4.05
CA LEU A 87 -0.07 0.68 4.21
C LEU A 87 0.32 0.16 2.85
N SER A 88 1.59 -0.25 2.67
CA SER A 88 2.00 -0.92 1.44
C SER A 88 1.51 -2.36 1.44
N ASN A 89 1.48 -3.00 2.61
CA ASN A 89 0.97 -4.35 2.82
C ASN A 89 0.20 -4.44 4.13
N VAL A 90 -0.79 -5.33 4.19
CA VAL A 90 -1.57 -5.57 5.42
C VAL A 90 -0.69 -6.10 6.56
N VAL A 91 0.41 -6.79 6.25
CA VAL A 91 1.33 -7.34 7.27
C VAL A 91 2.00 -6.24 8.12
N GLU A 92 2.04 -5.00 7.63
CA GLU A 92 2.57 -3.85 8.38
C GLU A 92 1.61 -3.37 9.48
N ASP A 93 0.34 -3.74 9.41
CA ASP A 93 -0.64 -3.46 10.45
C ASP A 93 -0.74 -4.64 11.43
N THR A 94 -0.12 -4.48 12.60
CA THR A 94 -0.17 -5.48 13.66
C THR A 94 -1.49 -5.47 14.45
N THR A 95 -2.37 -4.51 14.18
CA THR A 95 -3.66 -4.32 14.88
C THR A 95 -4.79 -3.98 13.89
N PRO A 96 -5.00 -4.80 12.85
CA PRO A 96 -5.91 -4.45 11.78
C PRO A 96 -7.34 -4.30 12.31
N GLN A 97 -7.97 -3.19 11.95
CA GLN A 97 -9.40 -2.97 12.16
C GLN A 97 -10.06 -2.74 10.80
N LEU A 98 -11.18 -3.43 10.56
CA LEU A 98 -11.87 -3.37 9.26
C LEU A 98 -12.82 -2.18 9.13
N GLY A 99 -13.30 -1.63 10.25
CA GLY A 99 -14.33 -0.58 10.25
C GLY A 99 -15.69 -1.02 9.67
N GLY A 100 -15.86 -2.30 9.36
CA GLY A 100 -17.03 -2.89 8.72
C GLY A 100 -16.86 -4.39 8.44
N ASN A 101 -17.70 -4.94 7.57
CA ASN A 101 -17.61 -6.34 7.17
C ASN A 101 -16.44 -6.59 6.21
N LEU A 102 -15.77 -7.75 6.34
CA LEU A 102 -14.78 -8.21 5.37
C LEU A 102 -15.49 -8.83 4.16
N ASP A 103 -15.37 -8.23 2.98
CA ASP A 103 -15.68 -8.88 1.70
C ASP A 103 -14.43 -9.61 1.20
N LEU A 104 -14.55 -10.91 0.94
CA LEU A 104 -13.45 -11.75 0.49
C LEU A 104 -13.26 -11.74 -1.04
N ASN A 105 -14.18 -11.15 -1.80
CA ASN A 105 -14.12 -11.07 -3.26
C ASN A 105 -13.79 -12.44 -3.92
N SER A 106 -14.50 -13.49 -3.49
CA SER A 106 -14.32 -14.88 -3.94
C SER A 106 -12.96 -15.51 -3.62
N GLN A 107 -12.20 -14.94 -2.67
CA GLN A 107 -10.93 -15.50 -2.20
C GLN A 107 -11.08 -16.25 -0.86
N THR A 108 -10.13 -17.13 -0.58
CA THR A 108 -10.05 -17.87 0.69
C THR A 108 -9.13 -17.18 1.69
N ILE A 109 -9.50 -17.15 2.98
CA ILE A 109 -8.58 -16.84 4.08
C ILE A 109 -7.84 -18.13 4.46
N ASN A 110 -6.53 -18.16 4.24
CA ASN A 110 -5.65 -19.23 4.68
C ASN A 110 -4.80 -18.75 5.86
N GLY A 111 -4.86 -19.43 7.00
CA GLY A 111 -4.05 -19.10 8.17
C GLY A 111 -4.04 -20.21 9.21
N SER A 112 -3.02 -20.23 10.07
CA SER A 112 -2.88 -21.17 11.19
C SER A 112 -3.24 -20.57 12.55
N GLY A 113 -3.68 -19.31 12.57
CA GLY A 113 -4.09 -18.59 13.77
C GLY A 113 -5.50 -18.94 14.23
N ASN A 114 -5.91 -18.34 15.35
CA ASN A 114 -7.24 -18.50 15.91
C ASN A 114 -8.22 -17.45 15.36
N ILE A 115 -9.50 -17.83 15.24
CA ILE A 115 -10.61 -16.90 15.05
C ILE A 115 -11.35 -16.79 16.39
N ASN A 116 -11.24 -15.65 17.07
CA ASN A 116 -12.00 -15.37 18.29
C ASN A 116 -13.21 -14.50 17.93
N TYR A 117 -14.41 -15.04 18.06
CA TYR A 117 -15.66 -14.39 17.68
C TYR A 117 -16.69 -14.53 18.79
N SER A 118 -17.46 -13.47 19.03
CA SER A 118 -18.56 -13.45 19.99
C SER A 118 -19.86 -13.19 19.23
N GLY A 119 -20.69 -14.22 19.10
CA GLY A 119 -21.95 -14.16 18.35
C GLY A 119 -22.32 -15.51 17.75
N SER A 120 -23.15 -15.49 16.70
CA SER A 120 -23.53 -16.65 15.90
C SER A 120 -22.67 -16.80 14.65
N ILE A 121 -22.30 -18.04 14.31
CA ILE A 121 -21.68 -18.38 13.02
C ILE A 121 -22.81 -18.77 12.05
N GLU A 122 -22.85 -18.15 10.88
CA GLU A 122 -23.75 -18.51 9.78
C GLU A 122 -22.92 -19.12 8.64
N ILE A 123 -23.32 -20.30 8.15
CA ILE A 123 -22.66 -20.97 7.04
C ILE A 123 -23.70 -21.19 5.94
N ASN A 124 -23.54 -20.45 4.84
CA ASN A 124 -24.39 -20.56 3.65
C ASN A 124 -23.61 -21.26 2.54
N THR A 125 -23.83 -22.57 2.39
CA THR A 125 -23.19 -23.35 1.32
C THR A 125 -23.86 -23.06 -0.02
N SER A 126 -23.09 -22.62 -1.01
CA SER A 126 -23.61 -22.34 -2.35
C SER A 126 -23.83 -23.60 -3.19
N ASN A 127 -23.11 -24.69 -2.89
CA ASN A 127 -23.24 -25.97 -3.57
C ASN A 127 -24.04 -26.97 -2.71
N ALA A 128 -25.07 -27.57 -3.30
CA ALA A 128 -25.91 -28.57 -2.62
C ALA A 128 -25.18 -29.88 -2.30
N THR A 129 -23.92 -30.03 -2.72
CA THR A 129 -23.09 -31.21 -2.43
C THR A 129 -22.20 -31.01 -1.21
N ASP A 130 -21.94 -29.77 -0.81
CA ASP A 130 -20.97 -29.47 0.25
C ASP A 130 -21.60 -29.70 1.63
N ASP A 131 -20.79 -30.19 2.58
CA ASP A 131 -21.21 -30.29 3.98
C ASP A 131 -21.48 -28.88 4.55
N PHE A 132 -22.56 -28.72 5.33
CA PHE A 132 -22.90 -27.45 5.97
C PHE A 132 -21.89 -27.03 7.04
N PHE A 133 -21.26 -28.01 7.70
CA PHE A 133 -20.28 -27.75 8.74
C PHE A 133 -19.31 -28.92 8.83
N LEU A 134 -18.02 -28.63 8.99
CA LEU A 134 -17.00 -29.65 9.08
C LEU A 134 -15.86 -29.16 9.98
N LEU A 135 -15.62 -29.86 11.09
CA LEU A 135 -14.42 -29.72 11.89
C LEU A 135 -13.45 -30.85 11.54
N LYS A 136 -12.19 -30.49 11.32
CA LYS A 136 -11.11 -31.44 11.08
C LYS A 136 -10.05 -31.36 12.17
N SER A 137 -9.51 -32.52 12.52
CA SER A 137 -8.26 -32.64 13.29
C SER A 137 -7.26 -33.40 12.42
N GLY A 138 -6.38 -32.65 11.73
CA GLY A 138 -5.55 -33.22 10.66
C GLY A 138 -6.41 -33.82 9.55
N SER A 139 -6.24 -35.12 9.28
CA SER A 139 -7.03 -35.85 8.28
C SER A 139 -8.39 -36.35 8.80
N LEU A 140 -8.63 -36.29 10.11
CA LEU A 140 -9.87 -36.77 10.73
C LEU A 140 -10.97 -35.71 10.61
N ASN A 141 -12.13 -36.07 10.07
CA ASN A 141 -13.35 -35.26 10.15
C ASN A 141 -14.00 -35.50 11.53
N SER A 142 -13.64 -34.70 12.54
CA SER A 142 -14.06 -34.94 13.93
C SER A 142 -15.56 -34.71 14.16
N LEU A 143 -16.18 -33.84 13.36
CA LEU A 143 -17.61 -33.56 13.39
C LEU A 143 -18.02 -32.96 12.05
N LYS A 144 -19.12 -33.43 11.48
CA LYS A 144 -19.71 -32.79 10.30
C LYS A 144 -21.23 -32.78 10.31
N VAL A 145 -21.81 -31.81 9.63
CA VAL A 145 -23.22 -31.82 9.23
C VAL A 145 -23.22 -31.89 7.71
N ASN A 146 -23.71 -33.00 7.16
CA ASN A 146 -23.68 -33.20 5.72
C ASN A 146 -24.69 -32.29 4.99
N ASN A 147 -24.66 -32.31 3.66
CA ASN A 147 -25.59 -31.56 2.81
C ASN A 147 -27.10 -31.91 2.98
N GLN A 148 -27.42 -32.95 3.76
CA GLN A 148 -28.78 -33.35 4.11
C GLN A 148 -29.17 -32.92 5.53
N GLY A 149 -28.28 -32.21 6.24
CA GLY A 149 -28.49 -31.81 7.63
C GLY A 149 -28.25 -32.92 8.66
N VAL A 150 -27.68 -34.06 8.25
CA VAL A 150 -27.36 -35.17 9.17
C VAL A 150 -26.06 -34.86 9.90
N LEU A 151 -26.11 -34.89 11.23
CA LEU A 151 -24.93 -34.82 12.08
C LEU A 151 -24.20 -36.17 12.05
N GLN A 152 -22.93 -36.14 11.65
CA GLN A 152 -22.02 -37.27 11.76
C GLN A 152 -20.87 -36.90 12.70
N LEU A 153 -20.71 -37.67 13.78
CA LEU A 153 -19.53 -37.58 14.62
C LEU A 153 -18.37 -38.27 13.89
N GLY A 154 -17.14 -37.81 14.15
CA GLY A 154 -15.96 -38.50 13.62
C GLY A 154 -15.97 -39.95 14.08
N ALA A 155 -15.93 -40.87 13.11
CA ALA A 155 -15.72 -42.27 13.40
C ALA A 155 -14.25 -42.50 13.72
N PHE A 156 -13.99 -43.33 14.71
CA PHE A 156 -12.64 -43.72 15.08
C PHE A 156 -12.45 -45.20 14.79
N SER A 157 -11.42 -45.53 14.01
CA SER A 157 -10.94 -46.90 13.79
C SER A 157 -10.04 -47.42 14.92
N PHE A 158 -10.16 -46.77 16.08
CA PHE A 158 -9.50 -47.15 17.31
C PHE A 158 -10.33 -46.64 18.47
N THR A 159 -10.39 -47.39 19.57
CA THR A 159 -11.06 -46.95 20.79
C THR A 159 -10.33 -45.73 21.38
N PRO A 160 -10.92 -44.51 21.36
CA PRO A 160 -10.31 -43.35 22.00
C PRO A 160 -10.33 -43.50 23.53
N THR A 161 -9.46 -42.76 24.22
CA THR A 161 -9.41 -42.79 25.69
C THR A 161 -10.73 -42.27 26.27
N ALA A 162 -11.46 -43.13 26.98
CA ALA A 162 -12.73 -42.77 27.59
C ALA A 162 -12.57 -41.63 28.61
N VAL A 163 -13.33 -40.54 28.40
CA VAL A 163 -13.45 -39.41 29.33
C VAL A 163 -14.87 -39.40 29.89
N LYS A 164 -15.02 -39.09 31.18
CA LYS A 164 -16.34 -39.02 31.82
C LYS A 164 -17.26 -38.06 31.07
N GLY A 165 -18.39 -38.58 30.57
CA GLY A 165 -19.38 -37.81 29.81
C GLY A 165 -19.04 -37.62 28.33
N GLY A 166 -17.91 -38.15 27.86
CA GLY A 166 -17.60 -38.20 26.43
C GLY A 166 -18.43 -39.25 25.69
N MET A 167 -18.53 -39.11 24.38
CA MET A 167 -19.14 -40.08 23.47
C MET A 167 -18.27 -40.20 22.21
N TYR A 168 -18.19 -41.39 21.64
CA TYR A 168 -17.60 -41.59 20.32
C TYR A 168 -18.38 -42.67 19.54
N TYR A 169 -18.19 -42.69 18.23
CA TYR A 169 -18.71 -43.71 17.32
C TYR A 169 -17.53 -44.51 16.76
N ASP A 170 -17.62 -45.84 16.85
CA ASP A 170 -16.64 -46.79 16.33
C ASP A 170 -17.10 -47.27 14.95
N ASP A 171 -16.29 -47.11 13.91
CA ASP A 171 -16.65 -47.57 12.56
C ASP A 171 -16.43 -49.06 12.33
N ASP A 172 -15.54 -49.69 13.09
CA ASP A 172 -15.31 -51.13 12.96
C ASP A 172 -16.51 -51.91 13.52
N ASP A 173 -17.09 -51.43 14.63
CA ASP A 173 -18.20 -52.08 15.32
C ASP A 173 -19.60 -51.48 14.98
N ASP A 174 -19.68 -50.35 14.27
CA ASP A 174 -20.91 -49.59 13.97
C ASP A 174 -21.73 -49.23 15.23
N GLU A 175 -21.03 -48.85 16.30
CA GLU A 175 -21.62 -48.64 17.63
C GLU A 175 -21.24 -47.30 18.27
N PHE A 176 -22.17 -46.77 19.09
CA PHE A 176 -21.92 -45.61 19.93
C PHE A 176 -21.48 -46.02 21.33
N TYR A 177 -20.38 -45.45 21.78
CA TYR A 177 -19.83 -45.67 23.11
C TYR A 177 -19.89 -44.39 23.93
N ALA A 178 -20.28 -44.52 25.20
CA ALA A 178 -20.24 -43.45 26.18
C ALA A 178 -19.10 -43.70 27.17
N GLY A 179 -18.27 -42.67 27.39
CA GLY A 179 -17.16 -42.73 28.32
C GLY A 179 -17.65 -42.80 29.77
N LYS A 180 -17.48 -43.99 30.39
CA LYS A 180 -17.58 -44.18 31.83
C LYS A 180 -16.18 -44.30 32.41
N GLN A 181 -15.71 -43.30 33.14
CA GLN A 181 -14.59 -43.53 34.06
C GLN A 181 -15.13 -44.30 35.27
N ASN A 182 -14.51 -45.45 35.58
CA ASN A 182 -14.68 -46.12 36.86
C ASN A 182 -13.95 -45.35 37.96
#